data_AF-A0A413RRN6-F1
#
_entry.id   AF-A0A413RRN6-F1
#
_cell.length_a   1.000
_cell.length_b   1.000
_cell.length_c   1.000
_cell.angle_alpha   90.00
_cell.angle_beta   90.00
_cell.angle_gamma   90.00
#
_symmetry.space_group_name_H-M   'P 1'
#
loop_
_entity.id
_entity.type
_entity.pdbx_description
1 polymer ?
#
loop_
_entity_poly.entity_id
_entity_poly.type
_entity_poly.pdbx_seq_one_letter_code
_entity_poly.pdbx_strand_id
1 'polypeptide(L)'
;MVALLAALGLVLAPSASAAVKTFVSVIPPSYALSTATVKFSGTVYPALGQKVSVQRKDGSKWVTVDSTTVSRSSAKFSVAYKAKPGKKSFRVVVAKTSQSTSVTKKWTTWTTDGVKYKSYIARARSYIKAYCPRTPIFVNTNLVDSSTVGMATEKYVWVSTVAGKKTYTWQHQIHLQPGMTKAELRHVA
;
A
#
# COMPACT_ATOMS: atom_id res chain seq x y z
N MET A 1 -31.54 -35.63 -63.18
CA MET A 1 -31.07 -34.23 -63.00
C MET A 1 -32.24 -33.47 -62.38
N VAL A 2 -32.18 -32.91 -61.18
CA VAL A 2 -31.17 -32.00 -60.62
C VAL A 2 -31.14 -32.20 -59.09
N ALA A 3 -29.95 -32.34 -58.51
CA ALA A 3 -29.74 -32.31 -57.06
C ALA A 3 -29.57 -30.87 -56.62
N LEU A 4 -30.46 -30.37 -55.76
CA LEU A 4 -30.37 -29.03 -55.18
C LEU A 4 -29.54 -29.13 -53.88
N LEU A 5 -28.23 -28.84 -53.97
CA LEU A 5 -27.37 -28.70 -52.80
C LEU A 5 -27.67 -27.36 -52.11
N ALA A 6 -28.30 -27.41 -50.94
CA ALA A 6 -28.41 -26.26 -50.04
C ALA A 6 -27.14 -26.16 -49.18
N ALA A 7 -26.24 -25.24 -49.54
CA ALA A 7 -25.08 -24.90 -48.72
C ALA A 7 -25.54 -24.01 -47.55
N LEU A 8 -25.70 -24.58 -46.35
CA LEU A 8 -25.84 -23.81 -45.12
C LEU A 8 -24.50 -23.14 -44.80
N GLY A 9 -24.38 -21.85 -45.10
CA GLY A 9 -23.30 -21.00 -44.61
C GLY A 9 -23.45 -20.77 -43.11
N LEU A 10 -22.64 -21.46 -42.32
CA LEU A 10 -22.53 -21.23 -40.88
C LEU A 10 -21.77 -19.90 -40.67
N VAL A 11 -22.50 -18.79 -40.54
CA VAL A 11 -21.91 -17.50 -40.14
C VAL A 11 -21.55 -17.60 -38.66
N LEU A 12 -20.30 -17.91 -38.37
CA LEU A 12 -19.73 -17.80 -37.02
C LEU A 12 -19.73 -16.32 -36.63
N ALA A 13 -20.74 -15.89 -35.89
CA ALA A 13 -20.74 -14.57 -35.27
C ALA A 13 -19.47 -14.46 -34.39
N PRO A 14 -18.70 -13.37 -34.48
CA PRO A 14 -17.55 -13.18 -33.62
C PRO A 14 -18.05 -13.17 -32.18
N SER A 15 -17.62 -14.18 -31.40
CA SER A 15 -17.92 -14.26 -29.98
C SER A 15 -17.36 -13.01 -29.30
N ALA A 16 -18.26 -12.14 -28.83
CA ALA A 16 -17.90 -10.96 -28.06
C ALA A 16 -17.22 -11.42 -26.77
N SER A 17 -15.89 -11.37 -26.72
CA SER A 17 -15.14 -11.62 -25.49
C SER A 17 -15.53 -10.57 -24.46
N ALA A 18 -16.26 -10.99 -23.43
CA ALA A 18 -16.64 -10.13 -22.32
C ALA A 18 -15.40 -9.48 -21.70
N ALA A 19 -15.46 -8.16 -21.48
CA ALA A 19 -14.38 -7.43 -20.81
C ALA A 19 -14.16 -7.99 -19.40
N VAL A 20 -12.99 -8.59 -19.15
CA VAL A 20 -12.65 -9.14 -17.83
C VAL A 20 -12.47 -8.00 -16.85
N LYS A 21 -13.30 -7.94 -15.81
CA LYS A 21 -13.24 -6.91 -14.78
C LYS A 21 -11.87 -6.93 -14.10
N THR A 22 -11.21 -5.77 -14.06
CA THR A 22 -9.88 -5.64 -13.45
C THR A 22 -9.95 -5.72 -11.93
N PHE A 23 -9.25 -6.69 -11.36
CA PHE A 23 -9.06 -6.81 -9.92
C PHE A 23 -7.71 -6.24 -9.52
N VAL A 24 -7.69 -5.39 -8.49
CA VAL A 24 -6.47 -4.80 -7.95
C VAL A 24 -6.46 -5.03 -6.44
N SER A 25 -5.42 -5.70 -5.97
CA SER A 25 -5.12 -5.79 -4.55
C SER A 25 -3.85 -5.02 -4.27
N VAL A 26 -3.84 -4.23 -3.20
CA VAL A 26 -2.67 -3.48 -2.74
C VAL A 26 -2.53 -3.67 -1.23
N ILE A 27 -1.30 -3.73 -0.76
CA ILE A 27 -0.96 -3.83 0.66
C ILE A 27 -0.36 -2.48 1.06
N PRO A 28 -1.19 -1.54 1.56
CA PRO A 28 -0.72 -0.23 1.92
C PRO A 28 -0.11 -0.21 3.34
N PRO A 29 0.97 0.53 3.57
CA PRO A 29 1.43 0.81 4.91
C PRO A 29 0.55 1.87 5.57
N SER A 30 0.20 1.65 6.84
CA SER A 30 -0.51 2.62 7.67
C SER A 30 0.42 3.70 8.24
N TYR A 31 1.70 3.35 8.46
CA TYR A 31 2.71 4.21 9.08
C TYR A 31 4.05 4.14 8.34
N ALA A 32 4.81 5.23 8.35
CA ALA A 32 6.12 5.32 7.72
C ALA A 32 7.04 6.33 8.43
N LEU A 33 8.34 6.24 8.15
CA LEU A 33 9.33 7.26 8.47
C LEU A 33 9.70 8.01 7.18
N SER A 34 9.79 9.34 7.23
CA SER A 34 10.17 10.16 6.05
C SER A 34 11.59 9.86 5.54
N THR A 35 12.44 9.31 6.39
CA THR A 35 13.80 8.89 6.03
C THR A 35 13.84 7.52 5.34
N ALA A 36 12.71 6.81 5.25
CA ALA A 36 12.61 5.51 4.62
C ALA A 36 11.91 5.58 3.25
N THR A 37 12.29 4.66 2.37
CA THR A 37 11.54 4.39 1.15
C THR A 37 10.43 3.41 1.47
N VAL A 38 9.20 3.82 1.22
CA VAL A 38 8.00 2.99 1.35
C VAL A 38 7.78 2.23 0.04
N LYS A 39 7.37 0.98 0.12
CA LYS A 39 6.93 0.19 -1.05
C LYS A 39 5.43 -0.06 -0.99
N PHE A 40 4.74 0.30 -2.05
CA PHE A 40 3.36 -0.10 -2.30
C PHE A 40 3.39 -1.31 -3.23
N SER A 41 2.99 -2.47 -2.70
CA SER A 41 3.03 -3.71 -3.44
C SER A 41 1.64 -4.32 -3.55
N GLY A 42 1.42 -5.09 -4.60
CA GLY A 42 0.11 -5.64 -4.88
C GLY A 42 0.07 -6.51 -6.11
N THR A 43 -1.15 -6.86 -6.52
CA THR A 43 -1.42 -7.68 -7.70
C THR A 43 -2.52 -7.07 -8.56
N VAL A 44 -2.42 -7.19 -9.88
CA VAL A 44 -3.45 -6.78 -10.84
C VAL A 44 -3.80 -7.93 -11.78
N TYR A 45 -5.09 -8.25 -11.87
CA TYR A 45 -5.62 -9.26 -12.79
C TYR A 45 -6.68 -8.67 -13.72
N PRO A 46 -6.71 -9.06 -15.01
CA PRO A 46 -5.72 -9.90 -15.69
C PRO A 46 -4.35 -9.20 -15.83
N ALA A 47 -3.26 -9.96 -15.87
CA ALA A 47 -1.90 -9.42 -15.88
C ALA A 47 -1.40 -9.15 -17.32
N LEU A 48 -1.89 -8.08 -17.96
CA LEU A 48 -1.58 -7.81 -19.37
C LEU A 48 -0.30 -6.98 -19.57
N GLY A 49 0.42 -6.68 -18.48
CA GLY A 49 1.55 -5.74 -18.51
C GLY A 49 1.09 -4.28 -18.51
N GLN A 50 -0.09 -4.01 -17.96
CA GLN A 50 -0.56 -2.63 -17.79
C GLN A 50 0.34 -1.83 -16.84
N LYS A 51 0.42 -0.52 -17.09
CA LYS A 51 1.05 0.44 -16.19
C LYS A 51 0.16 0.65 -14.96
N VAL A 52 0.80 0.69 -13.79
CA VAL A 52 0.19 0.96 -12.49
C VAL A 52 0.87 2.17 -11.89
N SER A 53 0.07 3.14 -11.46
CA SER A 53 0.54 4.38 -10.84
C SER A 53 0.01 4.47 -9.42
N VAL A 54 0.89 4.79 -8.47
CA VAL A 54 0.45 5.24 -7.16
C VAL A 54 0.23 6.74 -7.23
N GLN A 55 -0.94 7.19 -6.79
CA GLN A 55 -1.28 8.61 -6.71
C GLN A 55 -1.44 9.03 -5.26
N ARG A 56 -0.96 10.23 -4.94
CA ARG A 56 -1.15 10.89 -3.65
C ARG A 56 -2.12 12.05 -3.83
N LYS A 57 -2.97 12.28 -2.83
CA LYS A 57 -3.85 13.45 -2.79
C LYS A 57 -3.07 14.65 -2.27
N ASP A 58 -2.99 15.70 -3.09
CA ASP A 58 -2.40 17.01 -2.74
C ASP A 58 -3.50 18.08 -2.93
N GLY A 59 -4.03 18.58 -1.82
CA GLY A 59 -5.22 19.43 -1.82
C GLY A 59 -6.45 18.71 -2.41
N SER A 60 -7.05 19.28 -3.45
CA SER A 60 -8.16 18.68 -4.20
C SER A 60 -7.71 17.72 -5.31
N LYS A 61 -6.43 17.72 -5.69
CA LYS A 61 -5.92 16.99 -6.86
C LYS A 61 -5.22 15.68 -6.47
N TRP A 62 -5.24 14.72 -7.38
CA TRP A 62 -4.44 13.50 -7.28
C TRP A 62 -3.21 13.62 -8.17
N VAL A 63 -2.02 13.44 -7.58
CA VAL A 63 -0.73 13.55 -8.27
C VAL A 63 -0.07 12.18 -8.27
N THR A 64 0.41 11.73 -9.42
CA THR A 64 1.20 10.49 -9.51
C THR A 64 2.51 10.68 -8.77
N VAL A 65 2.77 9.82 -7.77
CA VAL A 65 4.05 9.83 -7.05
C VAL A 65 5.10 9.06 -7.81
N ASP A 66 4.70 7.90 -8.34
CA ASP A 66 5.54 7.02 -9.15
C ASP A 66 4.65 5.96 -9.82
N SER A 67 5.21 5.22 -10.77
CA SER A 67 4.53 4.20 -11.54
C SER A 67 5.46 3.03 -11.88
N THR A 68 4.87 1.87 -12.14
CA THR A 68 5.58 0.68 -12.59
C THR A 68 4.71 -0.10 -13.56
N THR A 69 5.28 -1.12 -14.18
CA THR A 69 4.56 -2.05 -15.06
C THR A 69 4.27 -3.34 -14.31
N VAL A 70 3.05 -3.85 -14.42
CA VAL A 70 2.67 -5.14 -13.83
C VAL A 70 3.44 -6.27 -14.51
N SER A 71 4.02 -7.18 -13.73
CA SER A 71 4.62 -8.40 -14.28
C SER A 71 3.53 -9.28 -14.90
N ARG A 72 3.67 -9.61 -16.19
CA ARG A 72 2.73 -10.52 -16.90
C ARG A 72 2.72 -11.93 -16.31
N SER A 73 3.86 -12.41 -15.84
CA SER A 73 4.01 -13.77 -15.30
C SER A 73 3.49 -13.93 -13.87
N SER A 74 3.58 -12.88 -13.05
CA SER A 74 3.24 -12.98 -11.62
C SER A 74 2.06 -12.12 -11.18
N ALA A 75 1.53 -11.28 -12.09
CA ALA A 75 0.52 -10.25 -11.80
C ALA A 75 0.95 -9.21 -10.76
N LYS A 76 2.20 -9.25 -10.27
CA LYS A 76 2.67 -8.39 -9.18
C LYS A 76 3.14 -7.04 -9.69
N PHE A 77 3.01 -6.04 -8.82
CA PHE A 77 3.64 -4.73 -8.98
C PHE A 77 4.25 -4.28 -7.64
N SER A 78 5.26 -3.41 -7.72
CA SER A 78 5.83 -2.73 -6.57
C SER A 78 6.24 -1.32 -6.99
N VAL A 79 5.69 -0.31 -6.33
CA VAL A 79 6.02 1.10 -6.56
C VAL A 79 6.70 1.65 -5.33
N ALA A 80 7.86 2.27 -5.53
CA ALA A 80 8.62 2.90 -4.44
C ALA A 80 8.13 4.33 -4.22
N TYR A 81 8.18 4.79 -2.97
CA TYR A 81 7.79 6.13 -2.61
C TYR A 81 8.71 6.67 -1.53
N LYS A 82 9.38 7.78 -1.82
CA LYS A 82 10.11 8.56 -0.82
C LYS A 82 9.09 9.26 0.08
N ALA A 83 8.96 8.77 1.30
CA ALA A 83 7.91 9.22 2.21
C ALA A 83 8.10 10.68 2.58
N LYS A 84 7.02 11.47 2.53
CA LYS A 84 7.01 12.87 2.99
C LYS A 84 6.29 12.96 4.34
N PRO A 85 6.80 13.73 5.31
CA PRO A 85 6.15 13.87 6.61
C PRO A 85 4.66 14.24 6.56
N GLY A 86 3.94 13.82 7.59
CA GLY A 86 2.53 14.13 7.81
C GLY A 86 1.56 13.06 7.31
N LYS A 87 0.27 13.40 7.38
CA LYS A 87 -0.83 12.54 6.94
C LYS A 87 -1.02 12.67 5.42
N LYS A 88 -0.83 11.57 4.68
CA LYS A 88 -0.99 11.56 3.22
C LYS A 88 -2.01 10.50 2.80
N SER A 89 -2.85 10.84 1.82
CA SER A 89 -3.82 9.90 1.25
C SER A 89 -3.35 9.41 -0.11
N PHE A 90 -3.55 8.13 -0.37
CA PHE A 90 -3.07 7.47 -1.58
C PHE A 90 -4.17 6.65 -2.25
N ARG A 91 -3.99 6.38 -3.54
CA ARG A 91 -4.75 5.39 -4.32
C ARG A 91 -3.85 4.75 -5.38
N VAL A 92 -4.21 3.56 -5.85
CA VAL A 92 -3.61 2.96 -7.04
C VAL A 92 -4.53 3.21 -8.24
N VAL A 93 -3.93 3.58 -9.37
CA VAL A 93 -4.59 3.70 -10.66
C VAL A 93 -3.93 2.75 -11.63
N VAL A 94 -4.74 1.93 -12.28
CA VAL A 94 -4.32 1.02 -13.35
C VAL A 94 -4.66 1.65 -14.68
N ALA A 95 -3.67 1.77 -15.56
CA ALA A 95 -3.87 2.34 -16.90
C ALA A 95 -4.90 1.54 -17.69
N LYS A 96 -5.69 2.25 -18.49
CA LYS A 96 -6.68 1.63 -19.37
C LYS A 96 -5.95 0.77 -20.41
N THR A 97 -6.39 -0.47 -20.57
CA THR A 97 -6.07 -1.34 -21.72
C THR A 97 -7.35 -1.62 -22.50
N SER A 98 -7.25 -2.41 -23.57
CA SER A 98 -8.41 -2.94 -24.29
C SER A 98 -9.37 -3.72 -23.38
N GLN A 99 -8.90 -4.22 -22.23
CA GLN A 99 -9.67 -5.12 -21.35
C GLN A 99 -9.73 -4.65 -19.89
N SER A 100 -9.01 -3.60 -19.48
CA SER A 100 -8.85 -3.29 -18.06
C SER A 100 -8.75 -1.80 -17.72
N THR A 101 -9.48 -1.33 -16.71
CA THR A 101 -9.20 -0.08 -15.99
C THR A 101 -9.67 -0.24 -14.55
N SER A 102 -8.91 0.29 -13.58
CA SER A 102 -9.31 0.22 -12.17
C SER A 102 -8.63 1.28 -11.33
N VAL A 103 -9.40 1.83 -10.38
CA VAL A 103 -8.91 2.74 -9.35
C VAL A 103 -9.29 2.14 -8.00
N THR A 104 -8.32 1.97 -7.11
CA THR A 104 -8.61 1.43 -5.78
C THR A 104 -9.31 2.45 -4.90
N LYS A 105 -9.93 1.97 -3.81
CA LYS A 105 -10.31 2.84 -2.69
C LYS A 105 -9.07 3.60 -2.20
N LYS A 106 -9.29 4.84 -1.73
CA LYS A 106 -8.22 5.62 -1.09
C LYS A 106 -7.88 5.03 0.28
N TRP A 107 -6.61 5.14 0.69
CA TRP A 107 -6.18 4.87 2.06
C TRP A 107 -5.31 6.03 2.56
N THR A 108 -5.00 6.02 3.85
CA THR A 108 -4.15 7.03 4.49
C THR A 108 -2.92 6.38 5.12
N THR A 109 -1.78 7.05 4.97
CA THR A 109 -0.52 6.70 5.64
C THR A 109 -0.07 7.90 6.48
N TRP A 110 0.27 7.64 7.73
CA TRP A 110 0.85 8.63 8.64
C TRP A 110 2.38 8.51 8.60
N THR A 111 3.04 9.58 8.18
CA THR A 111 4.50 9.59 8.06
C THR A 111 5.11 10.45 9.14
N THR A 112 5.84 9.82 10.06
CA THR A 112 6.65 10.53 11.04
C THR A 112 7.81 11.23 10.36
N ASP A 113 8.07 12.47 10.75
CA ASP A 113 9.26 13.20 10.33
C ASP A 113 10.50 12.65 11.03
N GLY A 114 11.16 11.68 10.38
CA GLY A 114 12.34 11.02 10.94
C GLY A 114 13.56 11.95 11.07
N VAL A 115 13.57 13.08 10.37
CA VAL A 115 14.64 14.10 10.51
C VAL A 115 14.35 14.96 11.73
N LYS A 116 13.16 15.56 11.81
CA LYS A 116 12.74 16.40 12.95
C LYS A 116 12.81 15.64 14.27
N TYR A 117 12.37 14.39 14.30
CA TYR A 117 12.30 13.59 15.53
C TYR A 117 13.50 12.64 15.71
N LYS A 118 14.59 12.79 14.96
CA LYS A 118 15.75 11.87 15.01
C LYS A 118 16.25 11.64 16.44
N SER A 119 16.58 12.72 17.16
CA SER A 119 17.12 12.64 18.53
C SER A 119 16.08 12.13 19.53
N TYR A 120 14.80 12.46 19.32
CA TYR A 120 13.70 12.01 20.15
C TYR A 120 13.48 10.49 20.02
N ILE A 121 13.42 9.99 18.78
CA ILE A 121 13.31 8.56 18.47
C ILE A 121 14.54 7.79 18.96
N ALA A 122 15.75 8.34 18.81
CA ALA A 122 16.97 7.71 19.31
C ALA A 122 16.96 7.56 20.83
N ARG A 123 16.46 8.57 21.56
CA ARG A 123 16.31 8.52 23.01
C ARG A 123 15.24 7.50 23.44
N ALA A 124 14.05 7.54 22.83
CA ALA A 124 13.03 6.52 23.08
C ALA A 124 13.59 5.11 22.83
N ARG A 125 14.32 4.93 21.72
CA ARG A 125 15.00 3.66 21.41
C ARG A 125 15.95 3.22 22.53
N SER A 126 16.72 4.13 23.13
CA SER A 126 17.67 3.76 24.19
C SER A 126 17.01 3.16 25.42
N TYR A 127 15.75 3.53 25.71
CA TYR A 127 15.00 2.98 26.84
C TYR A 127 14.39 1.60 26.53
N ILE A 128 13.91 1.40 25.30
CA ILE A 128 13.21 0.15 24.92
C ILE A 128 14.09 -0.92 24.30
N LYS A 129 15.35 -0.61 23.95
CA LYS A 129 16.18 -1.49 23.11
C LYS A 129 16.30 -2.91 23.67
N ALA A 130 16.32 -3.06 25.00
CA ALA A 130 16.41 -4.36 25.66
C ALA A 130 15.20 -5.26 25.38
N TYR A 131 14.00 -4.69 25.21
CA TYR A 131 12.75 -5.43 25.06
C TYR A 131 12.28 -5.47 23.61
N CYS A 132 12.37 -4.34 22.92
CA CYS A 132 11.83 -4.11 21.58
C CYS A 132 12.91 -3.53 20.63
N PRO A 133 14.01 -4.24 20.35
CA PRO A 133 15.17 -3.68 19.65
C PRO A 133 14.87 -3.24 18.21
N ARG A 134 13.95 -3.93 17.53
CA ARG A 134 13.66 -3.74 16.09
C ARG A 134 12.28 -3.14 15.83
N THR A 135 11.46 -2.97 16.86
CA THR A 135 10.08 -2.48 16.74
C THR A 135 10.09 -1.02 16.28
N PRO A 136 9.53 -0.66 15.12
CA PRO A 136 9.52 0.73 14.65
C PRO A 136 8.82 1.67 15.64
N ILE A 137 9.37 2.88 15.78
CA ILE A 137 8.81 3.96 16.59
C ILE A 137 8.30 5.04 15.64
N PHE A 138 7.03 5.39 15.78
CA PHE A 138 6.38 6.49 15.07
C PHE A 138 6.02 7.58 16.06
N VAL A 139 6.16 8.83 15.62
CA VAL A 139 5.81 10.02 16.40
C VAL A 139 4.74 10.79 15.66
N ASN A 140 3.78 11.35 16.41
CA ASN A 140 2.70 12.19 15.90
C ASN A 140 1.80 11.44 14.89
N THR A 141 1.26 10.30 15.34
CA THR A 141 0.28 9.49 14.59
C THR A 141 -1.14 9.76 15.12
N ASN A 142 -2.18 9.24 14.45
CA ASN A 142 -3.57 9.38 14.92
C ASN A 142 -3.92 8.54 16.16
N LEU A 143 -2.94 7.83 16.69
CA LEU A 143 -3.10 6.89 17.79
C LEU A 143 -2.68 7.49 19.13
N VAL A 144 -2.03 8.64 19.09
CA VAL A 144 -1.50 9.36 20.24
C VAL A 144 -1.93 10.82 20.12
N ASP A 145 -2.48 11.35 21.19
CA ASP A 145 -3.02 12.70 21.27
C ASP A 145 -2.66 13.32 22.64
N SER A 146 -3.31 14.41 23.03
CA SER A 146 -3.05 15.06 24.32
C SER A 146 -3.41 14.21 25.54
N SER A 147 -4.23 13.17 25.37
CA SER A 147 -4.65 12.24 26.43
C SER A 147 -3.90 10.91 26.39
N THR A 148 -3.29 10.57 25.26
CA THR A 148 -2.53 9.32 25.07
C THR A 148 -1.08 9.63 24.69
N VAL A 149 -0.19 9.57 25.69
CA VAL A 149 1.24 9.91 25.54
C VAL A 149 2.04 8.87 24.74
N GLY A 150 1.60 7.61 24.74
CA GLY A 150 2.21 6.55 23.94
C GLY A 150 1.34 5.30 23.85
N MET A 151 1.53 4.53 22.79
CA MET A 151 0.80 3.28 22.56
C MET A 151 1.65 2.27 21.80
N ALA A 152 1.69 1.03 22.30
CA ALA A 152 2.18 -0.11 21.55
C ALA A 152 1.01 -0.78 20.82
N THR A 153 1.21 -1.15 19.56
CA THR A 153 0.20 -1.82 18.75
C THR A 153 0.78 -3.07 18.13
N GLU A 154 -0.03 -4.12 18.09
CA GLU A 154 0.28 -5.36 17.40
C GLU A 154 -0.84 -5.64 16.40
N LYS A 155 -0.46 -5.94 15.16
CA LYS A 155 -1.42 -6.20 14.10
C LYS A 155 -1.02 -7.40 13.27
N TYR A 156 -1.96 -8.31 13.08
CA TYR A 156 -1.84 -9.38 12.10
C TYR A 156 -2.18 -8.84 10.71
N VAL A 157 -1.16 -8.63 9.88
CA VAL A 157 -1.29 -8.00 8.56
C VAL A 157 -1.15 -9.06 7.48
N TRP A 158 -2.15 -9.15 6.62
CA TRP A 158 -2.09 -9.96 5.41
C TRP A 158 -1.02 -9.40 4.45
N VAL A 159 -0.05 -10.23 4.06
CA VAL A 159 1.12 -9.82 3.26
C VAL A 159 1.17 -10.42 1.86
N SER A 160 0.47 -11.51 1.60
CA SER A 160 0.31 -12.05 0.24
C SER A 160 -0.67 -13.22 0.21
N THR A 161 -1.11 -13.62 -0.98
CA THR A 161 -1.70 -14.94 -1.19
C THR A 161 -0.70 -15.77 -2.00
N VAL A 162 -0.24 -16.89 -1.45
CA VAL A 162 0.67 -17.83 -2.12
C VAL A 162 -0.11 -19.13 -2.33
N ALA A 163 -0.27 -19.55 -3.59
CA ALA A 163 -1.02 -20.76 -3.98
C ALA A 163 -2.44 -20.84 -3.35
N GLY A 164 -3.18 -19.73 -3.38
CA GLY A 164 -4.53 -19.65 -2.80
C GLY A 164 -4.59 -19.50 -1.27
N LYS A 165 -3.47 -19.63 -0.56
CA LYS A 165 -3.41 -19.46 0.90
C LYS A 165 -2.96 -18.04 1.28
N LYS A 166 -3.67 -17.42 2.22
CA LYS A 166 -3.33 -16.10 2.76
C LYS A 166 -2.14 -16.22 3.72
N THR A 167 -1.07 -15.51 3.42
CA THR A 167 0.08 -15.34 4.31
C THR A 167 -0.10 -14.07 5.12
N TYR A 168 0.11 -14.17 6.43
CA TYR A 168 0.01 -13.06 7.36
C TYR A 168 1.34 -12.88 8.10
N THR A 169 1.61 -11.66 8.52
CA THR A 169 2.75 -11.33 9.37
C THR A 169 2.29 -10.53 10.57
N TRP A 170 2.91 -10.79 11.72
CA TRP A 170 2.76 -9.94 12.89
C TRP A 170 3.57 -8.66 12.71
N GLN A 171 2.92 -7.51 12.87
CA GLN A 171 3.55 -6.19 12.87
C GLN A 171 3.39 -5.55 14.22
N HIS A 172 4.51 -5.30 14.89
CA HIS A 172 4.55 -4.61 16.18
C HIS A 172 5.05 -3.19 15.93
N GLN A 173 4.42 -2.20 16.56
CA GLN A 173 4.73 -0.78 16.35
C GLN A 173 4.55 -0.01 17.64
N ILE A 174 5.37 1.00 17.86
CA ILE A 174 5.28 1.92 18.99
C ILE A 174 4.94 3.31 18.46
N HIS A 175 3.96 3.96 19.07
CA HIS A 175 3.49 5.30 18.73
C HIS A 175 3.70 6.21 19.93
N LEU A 176 4.27 7.40 19.73
CA LEU A 176 4.59 8.34 20.81
C LEU A 176 4.10 9.76 20.48
N GLN A 177 3.59 10.45 21.49
CA GLN A 177 3.28 11.87 21.41
C GLN A 177 4.58 12.68 21.32
N PRO A 178 4.68 13.72 20.47
CA PRO A 178 5.87 14.56 20.44
C PRO A 178 6.00 15.43 21.71
N GLY A 179 7.22 15.88 22.02
CA GLY A 179 7.46 16.94 23.00
C GLY A 179 7.66 16.49 24.45
N MET A 180 7.53 15.20 24.75
CA MET A 180 7.79 14.67 26.10
C MET A 180 9.21 14.96 26.58
N THR A 181 9.33 15.26 27.88
CA THR A 181 10.59 15.37 28.61
C THR A 181 11.34 14.02 28.65
N LYS A 182 12.61 14.05 29.09
CA LYS A 182 13.40 12.82 29.21
C LYS A 182 12.80 11.81 30.21
N ALA A 183 12.22 12.31 31.30
CA ALA A 183 11.62 11.49 32.35
C ALA A 183 10.34 10.84 31.85
N GLU A 184 9.43 11.62 31.26
CA GLU A 184 8.20 11.10 30.66
C GLU A 184 8.50 10.07 29.57
N LEU A 185 9.43 10.37 28.67
CA LEU A 185 9.81 9.44 27.60
C LEU A 185 10.39 8.13 28.13
N ARG A 186 11.06 8.13 29.29
CA ARG A 186 11.59 6.92 29.93
C ARG A 186 10.50 6.03 30.52
N HIS A 187 9.40 6.63 30.97
CA HIS A 187 8.27 5.89 31.50
C HIS A 187 7.36 5.35 30.41
N VAL A 188 7.24 6.06 29.29
CA VAL A 188 6.33 5.71 28.19
C VAL A 188 6.99 4.81 27.14
N ALA A 189 8.29 4.99 26.90
CA ALA A 189 9.04 4.17 25.96
C ALA A 189 9.57 2.94 26.69
#